data_AF-A0AAJ7IV58-F1
#
_entry.id   AF-A0AAJ7IV58-F1
#
_cell.length_a   1.000
_cell.length_b   1.000
_cell.length_c   1.000
_cell.angle_alpha   90.00
_cell.angle_beta   90.00
_cell.angle_gamma   90.00
#
_symmetry.space_group_name_H-M   'P 1'
#
loop_
_entity.id
_entity.type
_entity.pdbx_description
1 polymer ?
#
loop_
_entity_poly.entity_id
_entity_poly.type
_entity_poly.pdbx_seq_one_letter_code
_entity_poly.pdbx_strand_id
1 'polypeptide(L)'
;FYILTEFPAGILQGAFFSNDRPRYMNYGAIGFVIGHEITHGFDDQGRQFDKDGNLVDWWAPQTKENYLERAECIIHQYGNYTVEDVGLN
;
A
#
# COMPACT_ATOMS: atom_id res chain seq x y z
N PHE A 1 5.21 9.74 7.24
CA PHE A 1 4.94 8.71 6.24
C PHE A 1 3.47 8.29 6.21
N TYR A 2 2.82 8.00 7.34
CA TYR A 2 1.47 7.38 7.31
C TYR A 2 0.28 8.30 6.93
N ILE A 3 0.46 9.63 6.91
CA ILE A 3 -0.67 10.59 6.70
C ILE A 3 -0.49 11.41 5.42
N LEU A 4 0.76 11.67 5.05
CA LEU A 4 1.11 12.52 3.92
C LEU A 4 1.69 11.64 2.82
N THR A 5 1.08 11.73 1.66
CA THR A 5 1.51 11.06 0.44
C THR A 5 2.25 12.07 -0.43
N GLU A 6 3.48 11.74 -0.83
CA GLU A 6 4.35 12.60 -1.63
C GLU A 6 4.76 11.89 -2.92
N PHE A 7 4.71 12.60 -4.05
CA PHE A 7 5.13 12.08 -5.36
C PHE A 7 6.22 12.97 -5.95
N PRO A 8 7.51 12.58 -5.84
CA PRO A 8 8.60 13.33 -6.45
C PRO A 8 8.43 13.43 -7.97
N ALA A 9 8.77 14.58 -8.57
CA ALA A 9 8.65 14.78 -10.02
C ALA A 9 9.33 13.67 -10.85
N GLY A 10 10.38 13.04 -10.32
CA GLY A 10 11.09 11.95 -10.95
C GLY A 10 10.26 10.68 -11.21
N ILE A 11 9.15 10.45 -10.49
CA ILE A 11 8.25 9.31 -10.73
C ILE A 11 7.16 9.65 -11.76
N LEU A 12 6.91 10.93 -12.04
CA LEU A 12 5.82 11.40 -12.92
C LEU A 12 6.25 11.46 -14.41
N GLN A 13 6.95 10.43 -14.87
CA GLN A 13 7.50 10.38 -16.24
C GLN A 13 7.61 8.95 -16.77
N GLY A 14 7.93 8.83 -18.06
CA GLY A 14 8.23 7.57 -18.73
C GLY A 14 7.07 6.57 -18.67
N ALA A 15 7.33 5.37 -18.13
CA ALA A 15 6.33 4.32 -18.01
C ALA A 15 5.22 4.66 -16.99
N PHE A 16 5.48 5.52 -16.01
CA PHE A 16 4.57 5.78 -14.89
C PHE A 16 3.49 6.81 -15.22
N PHE A 17 3.86 7.92 -15.86
CA PHE A 17 2.91 8.95 -16.28
C PHE A 17 3.32 9.61 -17.59
N SER A 18 2.32 9.81 -18.45
CA SER A 18 2.40 10.78 -19.55
C SER A 18 1.01 11.30 -19.90
N ASN A 19 0.89 12.57 -20.27
CA ASN A 19 -0.40 13.18 -20.61
C ASN A 19 -0.86 12.84 -22.04
N ASP A 20 0.05 12.39 -22.90
CA ASP A 20 -0.19 12.13 -24.33
C ASP A 20 -0.61 10.69 -24.65
N ARG A 21 -0.82 9.84 -23.63
CA ARG A 21 -1.14 8.41 -23.80
C ARG A 21 -2.51 8.03 -23.23
N PRO A 22 -3.12 6.92 -23.68
CA PRO A 22 -4.39 6.43 -23.16
C PRO A 22 -4.44 6.37 -21.63
N ARG A 23 -5.52 6.90 -21.05
CA ARG A 23 -5.67 7.03 -19.59
C ARG A 23 -5.51 5.72 -18.83
N TYR A 24 -5.94 4.59 -19.40
CA TYR A 24 -5.82 3.29 -18.74
C TYR A 24 -4.37 2.93 -18.40
N MET A 25 -3.39 3.38 -19.19
CA MET A 25 -1.98 3.16 -18.87
C MET A 25 -1.53 4.00 -17.67
N ASN A 26 -2.03 5.24 -17.54
CA ASN A 26 -1.77 6.04 -16.34
C ASN A 26 -2.44 5.43 -15.12
N TYR A 27 -3.69 4.98 -15.23
CA TYR A 27 -4.37 4.30 -14.12
C TYR A 27 -3.64 3.02 -13.68
N GLY A 28 -3.17 2.21 -14.62
CA GLY A 28 -2.43 0.99 -14.30
C GLY A 28 -1.04 1.23 -13.71
N ALA A 29 -0.39 2.34 -14.06
CA ALA A 29 0.95 2.67 -13.58
C ALA A 29 0.90 3.67 -12.40
N ILE A 30 0.88 4.98 -12.65
CA ILE A 30 0.86 5.97 -11.55
C ILE A 30 -0.40 5.85 -10.69
N GLY A 31 -1.54 5.43 -11.25
CA GLY A 31 -2.75 5.19 -10.47
C GLY A 31 -2.59 4.06 -9.45
N PHE A 32 -1.90 2.98 -9.82
CA PHE A 32 -1.52 1.92 -8.88
C PHE A 32 -0.59 2.46 -7.79
N VAL A 33 0.44 3.23 -8.16
CA VAL A 33 1.38 3.82 -7.19
C VAL A 33 0.65 4.75 -6.22
N ILE A 34 -0.27 5.59 -6.71
CA ILE A 34 -1.08 6.45 -5.84
C ILE A 34 -1.92 5.60 -4.87
N GLY A 35 -2.56 4.54 -5.37
CA GLY A 35 -3.33 3.61 -4.53
C GLY A 35 -2.47 2.88 -3.48
N HIS A 36 -1.23 2.53 -3.84
CA HIS A 36 -0.25 1.92 -2.94
C HIS A 36 0.08 2.85 -1.77
N GLU A 37 0.43 4.11 -2.04
CA GLU A 37 0.76 5.08 -1.00
C GLU A 37 -0.44 5.41 -0.10
N ILE A 38 -1.66 5.45 -0.64
CA ILE A 38 -2.88 5.62 0.16
C ILE A 38 -3.08 4.40 1.08
N THR A 39 -2.82 3.19 0.58
CA THR A 39 -2.99 1.95 1.35
C THR A 39 -2.01 1.88 2.52
N HIS A 40 -0.84 2.51 2.43
CA HIS A 40 0.09 2.62 3.58
C HIS A 40 -0.51 3.35 4.79
N GLY A 41 -1.50 4.23 4.61
CA GLY A 41 -2.24 4.80 5.74
C GLY A 41 -3.11 3.79 6.50
N PHE A 42 -3.33 2.61 5.93
CA PHE A 42 -4.22 1.56 6.46
C PHE A 42 -3.54 0.19 6.55
N ASP A 43 -2.23 0.11 6.29
CA ASP A 43 -1.45 -1.10 6.53
C ASP A 43 -1.32 -1.40 8.04
N ASP A 44 -0.60 -2.43 8.40
CA ASP A 44 -0.49 -2.94 9.76
C ASP A 44 0.06 -1.89 10.74
N GLN A 45 0.89 -0.97 10.25
CA GLN A 45 1.43 0.15 11.01
C GLN A 45 0.57 1.41 10.86
N GLY A 46 0.23 1.79 9.62
CA GLY A 46 -0.51 3.00 9.31
C GLY A 46 -1.87 3.07 10.00
N ARG A 47 -2.59 1.95 10.09
CA ARG A 47 -3.91 1.89 10.75
C ARG A 47 -3.89 2.29 12.22
N GLN A 48 -2.72 2.33 12.87
CA GLN A 48 -2.58 2.69 14.28
C GLN A 48 -2.56 4.21 14.49
N PHE A 49 -2.50 4.99 13.41
CA PHE A 49 -2.53 6.44 13.43
C PHE A 49 -3.89 6.96 13.01
N ASP A 50 -4.44 7.93 13.74
CA ASP A 50 -5.64 8.64 13.29
C ASP A 50 -5.33 9.62 12.15
N LYS A 51 -6.36 10.30 11.65
CA LYS A 51 -6.27 11.28 10.56
C LYS A 51 -5.30 12.45 10.82
N ASP A 52 -5.01 12.73 12.09
CA ASP A 52 -4.15 13.83 12.53
C ASP A 52 -2.72 13.33 12.83
N GLY A 53 -2.52 12.02 12.81
CA GLY A 53 -1.23 11.37 13.02
C GLY A 53 -0.94 10.94 14.43
N ASN A 54 -1.94 10.90 15.29
CA ASN A 54 -1.75 10.45 16.66
C ASN A 54 -1.81 8.93 16.71
N LEU A 55 -0.91 8.31 17.47
CA LEU A 55 -0.97 6.89 17.76
C LEU A 55 -2.14 6.61 18.71
N VAL A 56 -3.25 6.13 18.17
CA VAL A 56 -4.48 5.86 18.92
C VAL A 56 -5.23 4.71 18.26
N ASP A 57 -5.79 3.81 19.08
CA ASP A 57 -6.67 2.76 18.55
C ASP A 57 -8.05 3.36 18.25
N TRP A 58 -8.24 3.81 17.01
CA TRP A 58 -9.46 4.46 16.54
C TRP A 58 -10.45 3.49 15.89
N TRP A 59 -10.14 2.19 15.84
CA TRP A 59 -11.01 1.17 15.29
C TRP A 59 -11.90 0.54 16.36
N ALA A 60 -13.12 0.18 15.96
CA ALA A 60 -13.93 -0.72 16.77
C ALA A 60 -13.20 -2.08 16.92
N PRO A 61 -13.28 -2.73 18.09
CA PRO A 61 -12.59 -4.01 18.32
C PRO A 61 -12.88 -5.06 17.25
N GLN A 62 -14.12 -5.16 16.78
CA GLN A 62 -14.52 -6.10 15.73
C GLN A 62 -13.83 -5.82 14.39
N THR A 63 -13.66 -4.54 14.01
CA THR A 63 -12.98 -4.16 12.76
C THR A 63 -11.51 -4.56 12.81
N LYS A 64 -10.87 -4.36 13.98
CA LYS A 64 -9.47 -4.75 14.21
C LYS A 64 -9.28 -6.26 14.11
N GLU A 65 -10.14 -7.05 14.76
CA GLU A 65 -10.11 -8.52 14.65
C GLU A 65 -10.25 -8.98 13.19
N ASN A 66 -11.28 -8.48 12.50
CA ASN A 66 -11.55 -8.78 11.10
C ASN A 66 -10.40 -8.40 10.15
N TYR A 67 -9.66 -7.35 10.46
CA TYR A 67 -8.50 -6.95 9.69
C TYR A 67 -7.34 -7.92 9.88
N LEU A 68 -7.02 -8.26 11.14
CA LEU A 68 -5.93 -9.19 11.46
C LEU A 68 -6.17 -10.55 10.83
N GLU A 69 -7.41 -11.06 10.86
CA GLU A 69 -7.79 -12.30 10.18
C GLU A 69 -7.49 -12.27 8.67
N ARG A 70 -7.77 -11.14 8.00
CA ARG A 70 -7.46 -10.98 6.57
C ARG A 70 -5.97 -10.83 6.30
N ALA A 71 -5.24 -10.16 7.19
CA ALA A 71 -3.80 -9.99 7.09
C ALA A 71 -3.08 -11.35 7.13
N GLU A 72 -3.52 -12.29 7.96
CA GLU A 72 -2.99 -13.66 8.02
C GLU A 72 -3.04 -14.38 6.66
N CYS A 73 -4.06 -14.13 5.84
CA CYS A 73 -4.13 -14.70 4.50
C CYS A 73 -2.97 -14.23 3.60
N ILE A 74 -2.63 -12.94 3.67
CA ILE A 74 -1.53 -12.35 2.89
C ILE A 74 -0.17 -12.80 3.43
N ILE A 75 -0.02 -12.89 4.76
CA ILE A 75 1.18 -13.45 5.40
C ILE A 75 1.44 -14.87 4.90
N HIS A 76 0.42 -15.74 4.94
CA HIS A 76 0.54 -17.10 4.43
C HIS A 76 0.78 -17.17 2.92
N GLN A 77 0.16 -16.29 2.14
CA GLN A 77 0.37 -16.25 0.69
C GLN A 77 1.84 -15.98 0.35
N TYR A 78 2.40 -14.90 0.89
CA TYR A 78 3.76 -14.48 0.57
C TYR A 78 4.83 -15.31 1.29
N GLY A 79 4.53 -15.85 2.47
CA GLY A 79 5.41 -16.77 3.18
C GLY A 79 5.56 -18.14 2.52
N ASN A 80 4.72 -18.47 1.52
CA ASN A 80 4.83 -19.69 0.72
C ASN A 80 5.50 -19.46 -0.65
N TYR A 81 5.92 -18.23 -0.96
CA TYR A 81 6.67 -17.96 -2.18
C TYR A 81 8.16 -18.18 -1.95
N THR A 82 8.76 -19.05 -2.75
CA THR A 82 10.20 -19.23 -2.82
C THR A 82 10.75 -18.47 -4.02
N VAL A 83 11.88 -17.79 -3.83
CA VAL A 83 12.57 -17.11 -4.93
C VAL A 83 13.92 -17.80 -5.10
N GLU A 84 13.98 -18.69 -6.09
CA GLU A 84 15.12 -19.59 -6.33
C GLU A 84 16.44 -18.82 -6.47
N ASP A 85 16.40 -17.65 -7.10
CA ASP A 85 17.58 -16.81 -7.37
C ASP A 85 18.23 -16.19 -6.12
N VAL A 86 17.52 -16.14 -4.98
CA VAL A 86 18.04 -15.56 -3.72
C VAL A 86 18.16 -16.57 -2.58
N GLY A 87 17.87 -17.85 -2.83
CA GLY A 87 18.06 -18.93 -1.86
C GLY A 87 17.22 -18.80 -0.58
N LEU A 88 16.14 -18.02 -0.63
CA LEU A 88 15.20 -17.85 0.48
C LEU A 88 14.00 -18.78 0.26
N ASN A 89 13.81 -19.67 1.22
CA ASN A 89 12.62 -20.52 1.37
C ASN A 89 11.68 -19.93 2.42
#